data_AF-A0A817GPV4-F1
#
_entry.id   AF-A0A817GPV4-F1
#
_cell.length_a   1.000
_cell.length_b   1.000
_cell.length_c   1.000
_cell.angle_alpha   90.00
_cell.angle_beta   90.00
_cell.angle_gamma   90.00
#
_symmetry.space_group_name_H-M   'P 1'
#
loop_
_entity.id
_entity.type
_entity.pdbx_description
1 polymer ?
#
loop_
_entity_poly.entity_id
_entity_poly.type
_entity_poly.pdbx_seq_one_letter_code
_entity_poly.pdbx_strand_id
1 'polypeptide(L)'
;MKNSVIRPSTLLLLSQSQPYSLASSDQTLLTNICSAYERTCIATKAEQCPSFPRSKHSSLHTFLNDYTVRQKALVKYFKLVPEFDHLSMSDKIRLIRNHFCLTLTINEATLSSDISSNLTESVTILFNGSISSNLMECIKLVHSYTNDRMLLKLLLIVKSLSSGINRYTNETDMDRIYDDTLAIFSAQNIYVELLWKYLLSRCPSELQAVKFYNKLIRDLLFVQRVCFMTESYINSLTHEIQKMEPLIQSMWPISNTEYIANMDTNDMKQLA
;
A
#
# COMPACT_ATOMS: atom_id res chain seq x y z
N MET A 1 -13.39 27.21 -14.69
CA MET A 1 -13.29 25.76 -14.41
C MET A 1 -14.42 25.39 -13.47
N LYS A 2 -15.35 24.54 -13.90
CA LYS A 2 -16.50 24.12 -13.08
C LYS A 2 -15.99 23.12 -12.04
N ASN A 3 -16.06 23.48 -10.75
CA ASN A 3 -15.83 22.56 -9.64
C ASN A 3 -16.88 21.44 -9.73
N SER A 4 -16.50 20.28 -10.26
CA SER A 4 -17.31 19.07 -10.16
C SER A 4 -17.35 18.67 -8.69
N VAL A 5 -18.47 18.96 -8.04
CA VAL A 5 -18.80 18.42 -6.72
C VAL A 5 -18.77 16.90 -6.85
N ILE A 6 -17.73 16.27 -6.29
CA ILE A 6 -17.64 14.83 -6.14
C ILE A 6 -18.81 14.44 -5.25
N ARG A 7 -19.89 13.92 -5.85
CA ARG A 7 -20.99 13.34 -5.08
C ARG A 7 -20.39 12.20 -4.25
N PRO A 8 -20.59 12.18 -2.92
CA PRO A 8 -20.20 11.03 -2.12
C PRO A 8 -20.86 9.82 -2.77
N SER A 9 -20.04 8.88 -3.21
CA SER A 9 -20.51 7.64 -3.82
C SER A 9 -21.49 7.03 -2.82
N THR A 10 -22.72 6.76 -3.26
CA THR A 10 -23.73 6.00 -2.52
C THR A 10 -23.20 4.56 -2.36
N LEU A 11 -22.18 4.41 -1.52
CA LEU A 11 -21.46 3.18 -1.28
C LEU A 11 -22.34 2.32 -0.40
N LEU A 12 -22.90 1.28 -1.01
CA LEU A 12 -23.47 0.11 -0.36
C LEU A 12 -24.36 0.46 0.85
N LEU A 13 -25.44 1.21 0.61
CA LEU A 13 -26.59 1.16 1.51
C LEU A 13 -27.08 -0.28 1.52
N LEU A 14 -26.88 -0.95 2.65
CA LEU A 14 -27.19 -2.36 2.85
C LEU A 14 -28.68 -2.61 2.67
N SER A 15 -29.05 -3.11 1.49
CA SER A 15 -30.37 -3.67 1.23
C SER A 15 -30.51 -5.00 1.97
N GLN A 16 -31.63 -5.19 2.69
CA GLN A 16 -31.88 -6.34 3.58
C GLN A 16 -32.21 -7.65 2.85
N SER A 17 -32.20 -7.70 1.52
CA SER A 17 -32.32 -8.94 0.74
C SER A 17 -31.05 -9.16 -0.08
N GLN A 18 -30.04 -9.78 0.54
CA GLN A 18 -28.81 -10.14 -0.17
C GLN A 18 -29.01 -11.50 -0.87
N PRO A 19 -28.90 -11.55 -2.22
CA PRO A 19 -29.14 -12.79 -2.97
C PRO A 19 -28.06 -13.85 -2.75
N TYR A 20 -26.89 -13.46 -2.22
CA TYR A 20 -25.74 -14.35 -2.01
C TYR A 20 -25.33 -14.36 -0.54
N SER A 21 -25.24 -15.56 0.03
CA SER A 21 -24.66 -15.80 1.36
C SER A 21 -23.25 -16.37 1.21
N LEU A 22 -22.31 -15.91 2.02
CA LEU A 22 -20.95 -16.45 2.06
C LEU A 22 -20.95 -17.84 2.69
N ALA A 23 -20.17 -18.77 2.13
CA ALA A 23 -19.95 -20.07 2.74
C ALA A 23 -19.25 -19.93 4.10
N SER A 24 -19.45 -20.90 5.01
CA SER A 24 -18.86 -20.87 6.35
C SER A 24 -17.32 -20.81 6.32
N SER A 25 -16.69 -21.42 5.32
CA SER A 25 -15.25 -21.32 5.09
C SER A 25 -14.79 -19.90 4.75
N ASP A 26 -15.53 -19.21 3.86
CA ASP A 26 -15.23 -17.83 3.48
C ASP A 26 -15.41 -16.88 4.67
N GLN A 27 -16.46 -17.09 5.47
CA GLN A 27 -16.69 -16.33 6.70
C GLN A 27 -15.56 -16.53 7.70
N THR A 28 -15.09 -17.77 7.87
CA THR A 28 -13.94 -18.09 8.74
C THR A 28 -12.69 -17.36 8.28
N LEU A 29 -12.42 -17.35 6.97
CA LEU A 29 -11.27 -16.65 6.40
C LEU A 29 -11.36 -15.12 6.62
N LEU A 30 -12.53 -14.52 6.42
CA LEU A 30 -12.76 -13.09 6.72
C LEU A 30 -12.56 -12.77 8.21
N THR A 31 -13.06 -13.62 9.10
CA THR A 31 -12.82 -13.46 10.55
C THR A 31 -11.34 -13.52 10.87
N ASN A 32 -10.61 -14.49 10.30
CA ASN A 32 -9.16 -14.61 10.52
C ASN A 32 -8.41 -13.36 10.05
N ILE A 33 -8.74 -12.84 8.86
CA ILE A 33 -8.19 -11.58 8.32
C ILE A 33 -8.46 -10.43 9.31
N CYS A 34 -9.68 -10.31 9.79
CA CYS A 34 -10.08 -9.24 10.70
C CYS A 34 -9.32 -9.32 12.03
N SER A 35 -9.32 -10.49 12.66
CA SER A 35 -8.66 -10.73 13.94
C SER A 35 -7.14 -10.62 13.85
N ALA A 36 -6.53 -11.01 12.72
CA ALA A 36 -5.11 -10.78 12.47
C ALA A 36 -4.79 -9.28 12.41
N TYR A 37 -5.59 -8.51 11.66
CA TYR A 37 -5.39 -7.07 11.51
C TYR A 37 -5.62 -6.31 12.83
N GLU A 38 -6.61 -6.71 13.61
CA GLU A 38 -6.92 -6.10 14.91
C GLU A 38 -5.77 -6.29 15.92
N ARG A 39 -5.28 -7.53 16.05
CA ARG A 39 -4.17 -7.87 16.96
C ARG A 39 -2.83 -7.24 16.59
N THR A 40 -2.70 -6.70 15.38
CA THR A 40 -1.44 -6.16 14.87
C THR A 40 -1.55 -4.66 14.60
N CYS A 41 -2.20 -4.27 13.51
CA CYS A 41 -2.28 -2.89 13.05
C CYS A 41 -3.10 -1.99 13.99
N ILE A 42 -4.28 -2.45 14.43
CA ILE A 42 -5.14 -1.65 15.34
C ILE A 42 -4.52 -1.54 16.72
N ALA A 43 -4.05 -2.66 17.29
CA ALA A 43 -3.34 -2.66 18.57
C ALA A 43 -2.11 -1.72 18.55
N THR A 44 -1.28 -1.80 17.51
CA THR A 44 -0.10 -0.92 17.37
C THR A 44 -0.50 0.55 17.23
N LYS A 45 -1.57 0.86 16.49
CA LYS A 45 -2.10 2.23 16.41
C LYS A 45 -2.50 2.76 17.78
N ALA A 46 -3.25 1.98 18.56
CA ALA A 46 -3.73 2.38 19.88
C ALA A 46 -2.59 2.61 20.88
N GLU A 47 -1.58 1.74 20.88
CA GLU A 47 -0.49 1.78 21.85
C GLU A 47 0.61 2.79 21.49
N GLN A 48 0.95 2.88 20.19
CA GLN A 48 2.18 3.54 19.77
C GLN A 48 1.94 4.73 18.86
N CYS A 49 0.91 4.75 18.03
CA CYS A 49 0.77 5.81 17.03
C CYS A 49 -0.68 6.15 16.69
N PRO A 50 -1.39 6.81 17.64
CA PRO A 50 -2.85 7.03 17.54
C PRO A 50 -3.24 7.93 16.35
N SER A 51 -2.33 8.78 15.89
CA SER A 51 -2.49 9.66 14.74
C SER A 51 -1.40 9.44 13.69
N PHE A 52 -1.69 9.85 12.45
CA PHE A 52 -0.72 9.86 11.35
C PHE A 52 -0.90 11.05 10.42
N PRO A 53 0.20 11.69 9.99
CA PRO A 53 1.46 11.76 10.73
C PRO A 53 1.21 12.44 12.09
N ARG A 54 2.09 12.22 13.07
CA ARG A 54 1.89 12.78 14.42
C ARG A 54 1.97 14.30 14.41
N SER A 55 2.85 14.83 13.58
CA SER A 55 3.07 16.26 13.37
C SER A 55 3.14 16.56 11.88
N LYS A 56 3.11 17.85 11.55
CA LYS A 56 3.50 18.33 10.23
C LYS A 56 5.00 18.09 10.02
N HIS A 57 5.38 17.72 8.80
CA HIS A 57 6.78 17.52 8.42
C HIS A 57 7.25 18.55 7.37
N SER A 58 8.52 18.93 7.46
CA SER A 58 9.21 19.82 6.52
C SER A 58 10.33 19.15 5.74
N SER A 59 10.64 17.88 6.06
CA SER A 59 11.59 17.05 5.31
C SER A 59 10.98 15.69 4.97
N LEU A 60 11.40 15.11 3.86
CA LEU A 60 10.84 13.88 3.33
C LEU A 60 11.23 12.68 4.20
N HIS A 61 12.48 12.61 4.65
CA HIS A 61 12.94 11.51 5.50
C HIS A 61 12.20 11.46 6.84
N THR A 62 11.92 12.60 7.49
CA THR A 62 11.17 12.59 8.76
C THR A 62 9.72 12.15 8.54
N PHE A 63 9.08 12.59 7.46
CA PHE A 63 7.73 12.15 7.10
C PHE A 63 7.66 10.64 6.83
N LEU A 64 8.63 10.09 6.10
CA LEU A 64 8.66 8.66 5.81
C LEU A 64 9.04 7.81 7.02
N ASN A 65 9.88 8.31 7.93
CA ASN A 65 10.21 7.63 9.18
C ASN A 65 8.99 7.47 10.11
N ASP A 66 8.01 8.38 10.04
CA ASP A 66 6.74 8.25 10.76
C ASP A 66 5.94 6.98 10.37
N TYR A 67 6.25 6.37 9.21
CA TYR A 67 5.68 5.09 8.79
C TYR A 67 6.38 3.86 9.39
N THR A 68 7.54 3.96 10.05
CA THR A 68 8.29 2.79 10.56
C THR A 68 7.42 1.89 11.44
N VAL A 69 6.70 2.48 12.39
CA VAL A 69 5.84 1.73 13.33
C VAL A 69 4.71 1.02 12.58
N ARG A 70 4.11 1.69 11.59
CA ARG A 70 3.02 1.14 10.76
C ARG A 70 3.51 0.01 9.87
N GLN A 71 4.69 0.19 9.26
CA GLN A 71 5.30 -0.82 8.42
C GLN A 71 5.62 -2.08 9.22
N LYS A 72 6.16 -1.94 10.43
CA LYS A 72 6.37 -3.09 11.33
C LYS A 72 5.06 -3.81 11.66
N ALA A 73 3.98 -3.07 11.90
CA ALA A 73 2.67 -3.65 12.17
C ALA A 73 2.11 -4.41 10.94
N LEU A 74 2.23 -3.84 9.73
CA LEU A 74 1.85 -4.51 8.49
C LEU A 74 2.64 -5.79 8.24
N VAL A 75 3.95 -5.78 8.49
CA VAL A 75 4.78 -7.00 8.38
C VAL A 75 4.31 -8.07 9.37
N LYS A 76 3.95 -7.70 10.60
CA LYS A 76 3.37 -8.64 11.57
C LYS A 76 2.01 -9.15 11.11
N TYR A 77 1.17 -8.29 10.53
CA TYR A 77 -0.12 -8.66 9.98
C TYR A 77 0.02 -9.68 8.85
N PHE A 78 0.89 -9.43 7.86
CA PHE A 78 1.08 -10.34 6.74
C PHE A 78 1.65 -11.70 7.15
N LYS A 79 2.46 -11.76 8.22
CA LYS A 79 2.89 -13.05 8.80
C LYS A 79 1.76 -13.89 9.39
N LEU A 80 0.61 -13.29 9.68
CA LEU A 80 -0.60 -14.00 10.14
C LEU A 80 -1.53 -14.40 8.98
N VAL A 81 -1.20 -14.02 7.75
CA VAL A 81 -1.88 -14.47 6.53
C VAL A 81 -1.19 -15.75 6.07
N PRO A 82 -1.81 -16.94 6.19
CA PRO A 82 -1.13 -18.21 5.98
C PRO A 82 -0.39 -18.28 4.65
N GLU A 83 -1.06 -17.92 3.55
CA GLU A 83 -0.52 -18.02 2.20
C GLU A 83 0.67 -17.09 2.00
N PHE A 84 0.70 -15.93 2.66
CA PHE A 84 1.87 -15.05 2.65
C PHE A 84 3.02 -15.68 3.47
N ASP A 85 2.72 -16.30 4.61
CA ASP A 85 3.74 -16.92 5.47
C ASP A 85 4.38 -18.18 4.86
N HIS A 86 3.73 -18.86 3.93
CA HIS A 86 4.35 -19.99 3.23
C HIS A 86 5.36 -19.58 2.13
N LEU A 87 5.40 -18.29 1.75
CA LEU A 87 6.33 -17.82 0.73
C LEU A 87 7.79 -17.80 1.23
N SER A 88 8.73 -17.84 0.28
CA SER A 88 10.15 -17.66 0.57
C SER A 88 10.42 -16.30 1.23
N MET A 89 11.41 -16.21 2.12
CA MET A 89 11.74 -14.93 2.77
C MET A 89 12.15 -13.86 1.74
N SER A 90 12.84 -14.27 0.68
CA SER A 90 13.22 -13.42 -0.45
C SER A 90 11.99 -12.79 -1.11
N ASP A 91 11.00 -13.61 -1.46
CA ASP A 91 9.77 -13.12 -2.11
C ASP A 91 8.90 -12.29 -1.17
N LYS A 92 8.80 -12.66 0.11
CA LYS A 92 8.12 -11.82 1.13
C LYS A 92 8.69 -10.41 1.14
N ILE A 93 10.03 -10.28 1.16
CA ILE A 93 10.72 -8.98 1.16
C ILE A 93 10.44 -8.21 -0.14
N ARG A 94 10.53 -8.88 -1.30
CA ARG A 94 10.25 -8.27 -2.60
C ARG A 94 8.80 -7.75 -2.68
N LEU A 95 7.82 -8.56 -2.27
CA LEU A 95 6.40 -8.19 -2.26
C LEU A 95 6.14 -6.99 -1.35
N ILE A 96 6.68 -6.99 -0.12
CA ILE A 96 6.53 -5.89 0.83
C ILE A 96 7.10 -4.59 0.25
N ARG A 97 8.30 -4.65 -0.36
CA ARG A 97 8.94 -3.49 -0.99
C ARG A 97 8.13 -2.99 -2.19
N ASN A 98 7.76 -3.86 -3.12
CA ASN A 98 7.11 -3.51 -4.38
C ASN A 98 5.75 -2.85 -4.20
N HIS A 99 5.08 -3.08 -3.07
CA HIS A 99 3.78 -2.49 -2.77
C HIS A 99 3.79 -1.54 -1.59
N PHE A 100 4.95 -1.06 -1.14
CA PHE A 100 5.07 -0.25 0.07
C PHE A 100 4.15 0.98 0.08
N CYS A 101 4.20 1.83 -0.96
CA CYS A 101 3.37 3.05 -1.00
C CYS A 101 1.87 2.74 -1.06
N LEU A 102 1.48 1.73 -1.83
CA LEU A 102 0.08 1.31 -1.99
C LEU A 102 -0.47 0.71 -0.69
N THR A 103 0.28 -0.21 -0.06
CA THR A 103 -0.12 -0.89 1.17
C THR A 103 -0.26 0.10 2.32
N LEU A 104 0.65 1.07 2.45
CA LEU A 104 0.52 2.12 3.46
C LEU A 104 -0.70 3.01 3.22
N THR A 105 -0.98 3.39 1.97
CA THR A 105 -2.15 4.20 1.63
C THR A 105 -3.45 3.50 2.01
N ILE A 106 -3.59 2.21 1.67
CA ILE A 106 -4.74 1.39 2.03
C ILE A 106 -4.82 1.21 3.55
N ASN A 107 -3.68 0.96 4.20
CA ASN A 107 -3.62 0.77 5.65
C ASN A 107 -4.06 2.02 6.42
N GLU A 108 -3.64 3.22 6.01
CA GLU A 108 -4.07 4.46 6.67
C GLU A 108 -5.58 4.67 6.58
N ALA A 109 -6.18 4.44 5.40
CA ALA A 109 -7.63 4.50 5.25
C ALA A 109 -8.36 3.39 6.05
N THR A 110 -7.71 2.24 6.27
CA THR A 110 -8.27 1.17 7.10
C THR A 110 -8.24 1.54 8.58
N LEU A 111 -7.20 2.23 9.02
CA LEU A 111 -6.97 2.64 10.40
C LEU A 111 -7.78 3.88 10.80
N SER A 112 -8.00 4.82 9.88
CA SER A 112 -8.52 6.16 10.18
C SER A 112 -9.69 6.51 9.26
N SER A 113 -10.78 7.01 9.84
CA SER A 113 -11.94 7.46 9.05
C SER A 113 -11.66 8.80 8.35
N ASP A 114 -10.91 9.69 9.01
CA ASP A 114 -10.63 11.03 8.53
C ASP A 114 -9.20 11.18 8.01
N ILE A 115 -9.03 12.11 7.07
CA ILE A 115 -7.72 12.52 6.56
C ILE A 115 -7.15 13.58 7.50
N SER A 116 -5.99 13.33 8.06
CA SER A 116 -5.29 14.26 8.96
C SER A 116 -4.92 15.57 8.26
N SER A 117 -5.09 16.70 8.94
CA SER A 117 -4.58 18.01 8.48
C SER A 117 -3.07 17.98 8.34
N ASN A 118 -2.36 17.36 9.29
CA ASN A 118 -0.91 17.20 9.23
C ASN A 118 -0.47 16.41 7.99
N LEU A 119 -1.24 15.39 7.58
CA LEU A 119 -0.96 14.63 6.36
C LEU A 119 -1.11 15.52 5.13
N THR A 120 -2.22 16.25 5.06
CA THR A 120 -2.51 17.18 3.94
C THR A 120 -1.44 18.24 3.80
N GLU A 121 -1.04 18.87 4.91
CA GLU A 121 0.01 19.89 4.92
C GLU A 121 1.38 19.32 4.56
N SER A 122 1.74 18.15 5.11
CA SER A 122 3.02 17.50 4.81
C SER A 122 3.11 17.12 3.33
N VAL A 123 2.07 16.52 2.76
CA VAL A 123 2.04 16.18 1.33
C VAL A 123 2.18 17.44 0.46
N THR A 124 1.53 18.54 0.85
CA THR A 124 1.60 19.82 0.12
C THR A 124 3.00 20.43 0.12
N ILE A 125 3.73 20.31 1.22
CA ILE A 125 5.07 20.88 1.37
C ILE A 125 6.14 20.01 0.73
N LEU A 126 6.05 18.70 0.93
CA LEU A 126 7.13 17.77 0.63
C LEU A 126 7.20 17.31 -0.82
N PHE A 127 6.08 17.37 -1.54
CA PHE A 127 6.00 16.93 -2.92
C PHE A 127 5.73 18.11 -3.85
N ASN A 128 6.26 18.05 -5.07
CA ASN A 128 5.95 19.06 -6.07
C ASN A 128 4.44 19.14 -6.35
N GLY A 129 3.95 20.27 -6.86
CA GLY A 129 2.50 20.52 -6.98
C GLY A 129 1.71 19.46 -7.74
N SER A 130 2.30 18.87 -8.79
CA SER A 130 1.66 17.79 -9.56
C SER A 130 1.56 16.50 -8.77
N ILE A 131 2.65 16.07 -8.11
CA ILE A 131 2.68 14.85 -7.30
C ILE A 131 1.81 15.01 -6.07
N SER A 132 1.91 16.14 -5.36
CA SER A 132 1.07 16.47 -4.21
C SER A 132 -0.42 16.40 -4.54
N SER A 133 -0.85 17.03 -5.64
CA SER A 133 -2.25 16.99 -6.07
C SER A 133 -2.73 15.55 -6.33
N ASN A 134 -1.93 14.77 -7.07
CA ASN A 134 -2.25 13.37 -7.36
C ASN A 134 -2.27 12.50 -6.10
N LEU A 135 -1.34 12.70 -5.16
CA LEU A 135 -1.32 12.00 -3.87
C LEU A 135 -2.56 12.33 -3.04
N MET A 136 -2.96 13.60 -2.97
CA MET A 136 -4.17 13.99 -2.25
C MET A 136 -5.43 13.42 -2.88
N GLU A 137 -5.51 13.36 -4.21
CA GLU A 137 -6.61 12.68 -4.92
C GLU A 137 -6.63 11.18 -4.61
N CYS A 138 -5.46 10.54 -4.64
CA CYS A 138 -5.28 9.13 -4.27
C CYS A 138 -5.75 8.86 -2.83
N ILE A 139 -5.31 9.66 -1.86
CA ILE A 139 -5.72 9.53 -0.44
C ILE A 139 -7.24 9.65 -0.32
N LYS A 140 -7.85 10.67 -0.93
CA LYS A 140 -9.32 10.88 -0.91
C LYS A 140 -10.07 9.73 -1.55
N LEU A 141 -9.56 9.23 -2.67
CA LEU A 141 -10.15 8.12 -3.41
C LEU A 141 -10.13 6.83 -2.58
N VAL A 142 -9.01 6.49 -1.93
CA VAL A 142 -8.94 5.32 -1.05
C VAL A 142 -9.81 5.52 0.21
N HIS A 143 -9.80 6.73 0.81
CA HIS A 143 -10.69 7.07 1.94
C HIS A 143 -12.18 6.96 1.61
N SER A 144 -12.57 7.06 0.33
CA SER A 144 -13.97 6.87 -0.06
C SER A 144 -14.48 5.47 0.31
N TYR A 145 -13.59 4.48 0.45
CA TYR A 145 -13.92 3.11 0.82
C TYR A 145 -13.92 2.83 2.34
N THR A 146 -13.69 3.83 3.20
CA THR A 146 -13.56 3.64 4.66
C THR A 146 -14.83 3.11 5.35
N ASN A 147 -15.99 3.29 4.72
CA ASN A 147 -17.27 2.72 5.18
C ASN A 147 -17.27 1.19 5.15
N ASP A 148 -16.41 0.56 4.35
CA ASP A 148 -16.24 -0.88 4.28
C ASP A 148 -14.78 -1.27 4.58
N ARG A 149 -14.47 -1.36 5.88
CA ARG A 149 -13.11 -1.70 6.33
C ARG A 149 -12.70 -3.13 5.99
N MET A 150 -13.64 -4.05 5.80
CA MET A 150 -13.33 -5.41 5.39
C MET A 150 -12.84 -5.44 3.95
N LEU A 151 -13.51 -4.67 3.05
CA LEU A 151 -13.04 -4.48 1.69
C LEU A 151 -11.60 -3.97 1.65
N LEU A 152 -11.25 -2.95 2.45
CA LEU A 152 -9.88 -2.43 2.49
C LEU A 152 -8.85 -3.47 2.97
N LYS A 153 -9.19 -4.29 3.97
CA LYS A 153 -8.31 -5.39 4.44
C LYS A 153 -8.10 -6.46 3.37
N LEU A 154 -9.14 -6.81 2.62
CA LEU A 154 -9.03 -7.73 1.49
C LEU A 154 -8.15 -7.17 0.38
N LEU A 155 -8.36 -5.90 0.02
CA LEU A 155 -7.53 -5.21 -0.98
C LEU A 155 -6.06 -5.17 -0.55
N LEU A 156 -5.80 -4.93 0.73
CA LEU A 156 -4.45 -4.93 1.28
C LEU A 156 -3.76 -6.29 1.07
N ILE A 157 -4.44 -7.40 1.35
CA ILE A 157 -3.91 -8.75 1.11
C ILE A 157 -3.70 -9.02 -0.37
N VAL A 158 -4.75 -8.84 -1.20
CA VAL A 158 -4.69 -9.07 -2.65
C VAL A 158 -3.54 -8.30 -3.29
N LYS A 159 -3.34 -7.04 -2.88
CA LYS A 159 -2.25 -6.22 -3.38
C LYS A 159 -0.89 -6.63 -2.85
N SER A 160 -0.78 -7.01 -1.58
CA SER A 160 0.47 -7.54 -1.03
C SER A 160 0.93 -8.86 -1.69
N LEU A 161 0.01 -9.64 -2.24
CA LEU A 161 0.27 -10.88 -2.99
C LEU A 161 0.25 -10.68 -4.52
N SER A 162 0.23 -9.44 -5.01
CA SER A 162 0.28 -9.17 -6.45
C SER A 162 1.72 -9.17 -6.94
N SER A 163 1.99 -9.68 -8.14
CA SER A 163 3.26 -9.41 -8.82
C SER A 163 3.26 -7.97 -9.35
N GLY A 164 3.85 -7.03 -8.60
CA GLY A 164 4.06 -5.66 -9.10
C GLY A 164 5.35 -5.57 -9.92
N ILE A 165 5.26 -5.18 -11.19
CA ILE A 165 6.43 -4.89 -12.05
C ILE A 165 6.97 -3.47 -11.81
N ASN A 166 6.29 -2.65 -11.01
CA ASN A 166 6.42 -1.19 -11.06
C ASN A 166 7.74 -0.61 -10.56
N ARG A 167 8.59 -1.33 -9.81
CA ARG A 167 9.75 -0.70 -9.15
C ARG A 167 11.08 -0.79 -9.89
N TYR A 168 11.15 -1.51 -11.01
CA TYR A 168 12.43 -1.76 -11.70
C TYR A 168 12.42 -1.17 -13.11
N THR A 169 12.76 0.11 -13.21
CA THR A 169 12.94 0.83 -14.48
C THR A 169 14.33 0.67 -15.09
N ASN A 170 15.27 0.01 -14.39
CA ASN A 170 16.59 -0.28 -14.94
C ASN A 170 16.58 -1.71 -15.51
N GLU A 171 16.68 -1.78 -16.83
CA GLU A 171 16.37 -2.90 -17.73
C GLU A 171 17.25 -4.16 -17.58
N THR A 172 18.12 -4.25 -16.57
CA THR A 172 18.95 -5.44 -16.33
C THR A 172 18.34 -6.45 -15.35
N ASP A 173 17.19 -6.13 -14.72
CA ASP A 173 16.60 -6.94 -13.65
C ASP A 173 15.28 -7.65 -14.08
N MET A 174 15.05 -7.80 -15.39
CA MET A 174 13.99 -8.69 -15.92
C MET A 174 14.19 -10.15 -15.46
N ASP A 175 15.38 -10.49 -14.97
CA ASP A 175 15.75 -11.76 -14.35
C ASP A 175 15.36 -11.91 -12.86
N ARG A 176 14.70 -10.93 -12.24
CA ARG A 176 14.18 -11.06 -10.86
C ARG A 176 12.68 -11.30 -10.80
N ILE A 177 12.25 -12.30 -11.58
CA ILE A 177 10.99 -13.01 -11.34
C ILE A 177 11.02 -13.53 -9.88
N TYR A 178 9.88 -13.52 -9.20
CA TYR A 178 9.80 -14.11 -7.86
C TYR A 178 10.24 -15.57 -7.90
N ASP A 179 10.92 -16.01 -6.85
CA ASP A 179 11.55 -17.34 -6.83
C ASP A 179 10.46 -18.42 -7.03
N ASP A 180 9.27 -18.21 -6.45
CA ASP A 180 8.06 -19.02 -6.71
C ASP A 180 6.86 -18.16 -7.11
N THR A 181 6.86 -17.71 -8.36
CA THR A 181 5.75 -16.90 -8.91
C THR A 181 4.41 -17.66 -8.94
N LEU A 182 4.42 -18.98 -9.14
CA LEU A 182 3.20 -19.79 -9.16
C LEU A 182 2.54 -19.86 -7.79
N ALA A 183 3.32 -20.07 -6.72
CA ALA A 183 2.80 -20.04 -5.36
C ALA A 183 2.22 -18.66 -5.01
N ILE A 184 2.86 -17.57 -5.43
CA ILE A 184 2.33 -16.22 -5.22
C ILE A 184 0.99 -16.03 -5.92
N PHE A 185 0.85 -16.44 -7.18
CA PHE A 185 -0.43 -16.32 -7.88
C PHE A 185 -1.51 -17.25 -7.31
N SER A 186 -1.13 -18.46 -6.90
CA SER A 186 -2.05 -19.38 -6.20
C SER A 186 -2.56 -18.76 -4.90
N ALA A 187 -1.65 -18.22 -4.08
CA ALA A 187 -1.96 -17.48 -2.86
C ALA A 187 -2.87 -16.27 -3.14
N GLN A 188 -2.54 -15.47 -4.16
CA GLN A 188 -3.32 -14.31 -4.53
C GLN A 188 -4.75 -14.68 -4.96
N ASN A 189 -4.90 -15.74 -5.76
CA ASN A 189 -6.18 -16.16 -6.31
C ASN A 189 -7.18 -16.55 -5.23
N ILE A 190 -6.74 -17.15 -4.12
CA ILE A 190 -7.59 -17.44 -2.95
C ILE A 190 -8.29 -16.15 -2.48
N TYR A 191 -7.53 -15.06 -2.36
CA TYR A 191 -8.04 -13.79 -1.86
C TYR A 191 -8.78 -12.97 -2.91
N VAL A 192 -8.45 -13.13 -4.20
CA VAL A 192 -9.22 -12.54 -5.31
C VAL A 192 -10.60 -13.19 -5.41
N GLU A 193 -10.68 -14.50 -5.28
CA GLU A 193 -11.95 -15.23 -5.25
C GLU A 193 -12.76 -14.84 -4.01
N LEU A 194 -12.13 -14.78 -2.83
CA LEU A 194 -12.79 -14.31 -1.61
C LEU A 194 -13.32 -12.88 -1.76
N LEU A 195 -12.53 -11.97 -2.36
CA LEU A 195 -12.96 -10.61 -2.67
C LEU A 195 -14.19 -10.61 -3.58
N TRP A 196 -14.20 -11.43 -4.63
CA TRP A 196 -15.34 -11.52 -5.53
C TRP A 196 -16.61 -12.01 -4.82
N LYS A 197 -16.50 -13.11 -4.04
CA LYS A 197 -17.62 -13.62 -3.23
C LYS A 197 -18.09 -12.60 -2.21
N TYR A 198 -17.16 -11.88 -1.58
CA TYR A 198 -17.47 -10.79 -0.67
C TYR A 198 -18.31 -9.72 -1.38
N LEU A 199 -17.90 -9.24 -2.55
CA LEU A 199 -18.67 -8.24 -3.31
C LEU A 199 -20.05 -8.75 -3.72
N LEU A 200 -20.17 -10.00 -4.17
CA LEU A 200 -21.47 -10.61 -4.47
C LEU A 200 -22.39 -10.64 -3.26
N SER A 201 -21.85 -10.93 -2.07
CA SER A 201 -22.64 -10.86 -0.84
C SER A 201 -23.09 -9.43 -0.56
N ARG A 202 -22.26 -8.41 -0.80
CA ARG A 202 -22.56 -7.01 -0.45
C ARG A 202 -23.46 -6.28 -1.44
N CYS A 203 -23.42 -6.65 -2.72
CA CYS A 203 -24.15 -5.97 -3.77
C CYS A 203 -25.58 -6.53 -3.95
N PRO A 204 -26.57 -5.68 -4.30
CA PRO A 204 -27.95 -6.14 -4.53
C PRO A 204 -28.11 -7.09 -5.73
N SER A 205 -27.17 -7.07 -6.67
CA SER A 205 -27.16 -7.95 -7.84
C SER A 205 -25.74 -8.14 -8.37
N GLU A 206 -25.53 -9.21 -9.11
CA GLU A 206 -24.25 -9.51 -9.76
C GLU A 206 -23.81 -8.39 -10.72
N LEU A 207 -24.74 -7.81 -11.49
CA LEU A 207 -24.43 -6.67 -12.36
C LEU A 207 -23.86 -5.47 -11.57
N GLN A 208 -24.38 -5.18 -10.38
CA GLN A 208 -23.85 -4.13 -9.52
C GLN A 208 -22.48 -4.51 -8.95
N ALA A 209 -22.28 -5.78 -8.59
CA ALA A 209 -20.97 -6.29 -8.18
C ALA A 209 -19.91 -6.14 -9.27
N VAL A 210 -20.22 -6.50 -10.53
CA VAL A 210 -19.32 -6.30 -11.69
C VAL A 210 -18.99 -4.83 -11.89
N LYS A 211 -20.00 -3.94 -11.88
CA LYS A 211 -19.79 -2.49 -12.02
C LYS A 211 -18.90 -1.94 -10.91
N PHE A 212 -19.13 -2.39 -9.68
CA PHE A 212 -18.33 -1.99 -8.53
C PHE A 212 -16.90 -2.51 -8.63
N TYR A 213 -16.71 -3.78 -8.99
CA TYR A 213 -15.40 -4.38 -9.18
C TYR A 213 -14.60 -3.67 -10.28
N ASN A 214 -15.22 -3.35 -11.43
CA ASN A 214 -14.57 -2.58 -12.49
C ASN A 214 -14.14 -1.18 -12.04
N LYS A 215 -15.00 -0.49 -11.28
CA LYS A 215 -14.64 0.78 -10.64
C LYS A 215 -13.45 0.60 -9.70
N LEU A 216 -13.49 -0.43 -8.85
CA LEU A 216 -12.45 -0.73 -7.87
C LEU A 216 -11.10 -0.98 -8.53
N ILE A 217 -11.06 -1.77 -9.60
CA ILE A 217 -9.83 -2.02 -10.37
C ILE A 217 -9.30 -0.73 -11.01
N ARG A 218 -10.15 0.07 -11.65
CA ARG A 218 -9.74 1.36 -12.24
C ARG A 218 -9.14 2.29 -11.19
N ASP A 219 -9.79 2.39 -10.04
CA ASP A 219 -9.37 3.22 -8.92
C ASP A 219 -8.02 2.73 -8.37
N LEU A 220 -7.80 1.42 -8.24
CA LEU A 220 -6.52 0.83 -7.84
C LEU A 220 -5.40 1.08 -8.85
N LEU A 221 -5.70 1.05 -10.16
CA LEU A 221 -4.73 1.37 -11.21
C LEU A 221 -4.30 2.84 -11.15
N PHE A 222 -5.24 3.75 -10.87
CA PHE A 222 -4.92 5.15 -10.62
C PHE A 222 -3.98 5.31 -9.42
N VAL A 223 -4.32 4.70 -8.27
CA VAL A 223 -3.47 4.71 -7.08
C VAL A 223 -2.07 4.17 -7.39
N GLN A 224 -1.98 3.03 -8.07
CA GLN A 224 -0.71 2.40 -8.45
C GLN A 224 0.17 3.34 -9.31
N ARG A 225 -0.43 4.03 -10.29
CA ARG A 225 0.28 5.03 -11.10
C ARG A 225 0.82 6.16 -10.23
N VAL A 226 0.03 6.68 -9.31
CA VAL A 226 0.45 7.77 -8.41
C VAL A 226 1.58 7.29 -7.48
N CYS A 227 1.48 6.07 -6.93
CA CYS A 227 2.55 5.47 -6.14
C CYS A 227 3.85 5.37 -6.95
N PHE A 228 3.79 4.91 -8.20
CA PHE A 228 4.96 4.84 -9.07
C PHE A 228 5.62 6.21 -9.31
N MET A 229 4.83 7.25 -9.58
CA MET A 229 5.33 8.62 -9.73
C MET A 229 5.99 9.13 -8.44
N THR A 230 5.38 8.80 -7.29
CA THR A 230 5.88 9.17 -5.96
C THR A 230 7.20 8.48 -5.65
N GLU A 231 7.30 7.18 -5.94
CA GLU A 231 8.53 6.41 -5.79
C GLU A 231 9.65 6.93 -6.68
N SER A 232 9.35 7.26 -7.93
CA SER A 232 10.31 7.89 -8.85
C SER A 232 10.84 9.21 -8.31
N TYR A 233 9.97 10.04 -7.73
CA TYR A 233 10.36 11.28 -7.08
C TYR A 233 11.25 11.05 -5.85
N ILE A 234 10.89 10.10 -4.98
CA ILE A 234 11.70 9.75 -3.81
C ILE A 234 13.09 9.24 -4.24
N ASN A 235 13.17 8.38 -5.25
CA ASN A 235 14.42 7.87 -5.81
C ASN A 235 15.34 8.99 -6.35
N SER A 236 14.78 10.10 -6.84
CA SER A 236 15.57 11.26 -7.27
C SER A 236 16.20 12.04 -6.10
N LEU A 237 15.80 11.75 -4.86
CA LEU A 237 16.24 12.42 -3.63
C LEU A 237 17.10 11.49 -2.77
N THR A 238 18.19 10.95 -3.33
CA THR A 238 19.09 9.99 -2.66
C THR A 238 19.58 10.46 -1.29
N HIS A 239 19.88 11.75 -1.14
CA HIS A 239 20.29 12.37 0.12
C HIS A 239 19.21 12.32 1.22
N GLU A 240 17.93 12.28 0.87
CA GLU A 240 16.85 12.08 1.84
C GLU A 240 16.74 10.59 2.21
N ILE A 241 16.89 9.68 1.24
CA ILE A 241 16.87 8.22 1.50
C ILE A 241 17.97 7.82 2.49
N GLN A 242 19.17 8.39 2.38
CA GLN A 242 20.27 8.13 3.31
C GLN A 242 19.99 8.53 4.77
N LYS A 243 19.05 9.46 5.00
CA LYS A 243 18.63 9.91 6.34
C LYS A 243 17.43 9.15 6.89
N MET A 244 16.84 8.25 6.11
CA MET A 244 15.70 7.44 6.56
C MET A 244 16.15 6.40 7.57
N GLU A 245 15.24 5.99 8.45
CA GLU A 245 15.47 4.86 9.35
C GLU A 245 15.72 3.57 8.54
N PRO A 246 16.54 2.63 9.03
CA PRO A 246 16.99 1.48 8.24
C PRO A 246 15.87 0.67 7.58
N LEU A 247 14.73 0.49 8.27
CA LEU A 247 13.58 -0.21 7.71
C LEU A 247 12.99 0.54 6.50
N ILE A 248 12.80 1.85 6.64
CA ILE A 248 12.21 2.69 5.59
C ILE A 248 13.20 2.90 4.46
N GLN A 249 14.47 3.15 4.77
CA GLN A 249 15.57 3.20 3.80
C GLN A 249 15.62 1.93 2.96
N SER A 250 15.44 0.75 3.58
CA SER A 250 15.43 -0.51 2.85
C SER A 250 14.32 -0.58 1.80
N MET A 251 13.27 0.24 1.83
CA MET A 251 12.28 0.25 0.76
C MET A 251 12.83 0.81 -0.56
N TRP A 252 13.91 1.58 -0.54
CA TRP A 252 14.56 2.14 -1.73
C TRP A 252 16.07 1.81 -1.72
N PRO A 253 16.46 0.63 -2.20
CA PRO A 253 17.87 0.26 -2.26
C PRO A 253 18.60 1.21 -3.21
N ILE A 254 19.50 2.03 -2.66
CA ILE A 254 20.42 2.86 -3.44
C ILE A 254 21.49 1.93 -4.01
N SER A 255 21.74 1.96 -5.32
CA SER A 255 22.85 1.23 -5.91
C SER A 255 24.17 1.81 -5.39
N ASN A 256 24.96 1.00 -4.68
CA ASN A 256 26.27 1.40 -4.13
C ASN A 256 27.31 1.82 -5.19
N THR A 257 26.96 1.81 -6.48
CA THR A 257 27.82 2.24 -7.58
C THR A 257 28.30 3.69 -7.45
N GLU A 258 27.51 4.59 -6.85
CA GLU A 258 27.97 5.96 -6.58
C GLU A 258 28.96 6.05 -5.41
N TYR A 259 28.97 5.07 -4.49
CA TYR A 259 29.94 4.99 -3.40
C TYR A 259 31.31 4.52 -3.91
N ILE A 260 31.34 3.64 -4.91
CA ILE A 260 32.58 3.15 -5.52
C ILE A 260 33.20 4.23 -6.43
N ALA A 261 32.39 4.93 -7.23
CA ALA A 261 32.87 6.01 -8.11
C ALA A 261 33.43 7.24 -7.35
N ASN A 262 32.92 7.50 -6.13
CA ASN A 262 33.41 8.59 -5.28
C ASN A 262 34.62 8.21 -4.40
N MET A 263 34.95 6.91 -4.27
CA MET A 263 36.22 6.48 -3.68
C MET A 263 37.35 6.55 -4.72
N ASP A 264 37.12 6.12 -5.96
CA ASP A 264 38.14 6.16 -7.03
C ASP A 264 38.59 7.59 -7.40
N THR A 265 37.72 8.60 -7.21
CA THR A 265 38.05 10.01 -7.54
C THR A 265 38.73 10.77 -6.40
N ASN A 266 38.64 10.31 -5.15
CA ASN A 266 39.35 10.90 -4.01
C ASN A 266 40.70 10.24 -3.76
N ASP A 267 40.86 8.94 -4.04
CA ASP A 267 42.16 8.25 -3.90
C ASP A 267 43.12 8.56 -5.06
N MET A 268 42.62 8.91 -6.25
CA MET A 268 43.47 9.39 -7.35
C MET A 268 43.91 10.86 -7.21
N LYS A 269 43.36 11.63 -6.26
CA LYS A 269 43.84 12.99 -5.93
C LYS A 269 44.87 13.01 -4.81
N GLN A 270 45.11 11.87 -4.13
CA GLN A 270 46.19 11.73 -3.15
C GLN A 270 47.46 11.09 -3.74
N LEU A 271 47.44 10.78 -5.05
CA LEU A 271 48.57 10.21 -5.79
C LEU A 271 49.02 11.07 -6.98
N ALA A 272 48.67 12.36 -6.99
CA ALA A 272 49.14 13.36 -7.95
C ALA A 272 49.76 14.56 -7.23
#